data_AF-A0A1J0LTQ8-F1
#
_entry.id   AF-A0A1J0LTQ8-F1
#
_cell.length_a   1.000
_cell.length_b   1.000
_cell.length_c   1.000
_cell.angle_alpha   90.00
_cell.angle_beta   90.00
_cell.angle_gamma   90.00
#
_symmetry.space_group_name_H-M   'P 1'
#
loop_
_entity.id
_entity.type
_entity.pdbx_description
1 polymer ?
#
loop_
_entity_poly.entity_id
_entity_poly.type
_entity_poly.pdbx_seq_one_letter_code
_entity_poly.pdbx_strand_id
1 'polypeptide(L)'
;MRGLALLLLLGLAWAQGGEERALARCVEVVRTLEVQALYREDGVVLVLLGRERPLLLVALEGGRPMPHAGPPRGRPLGKRPLPFLRELTLARFVAVGEKEYRCFILYRGRVVGVLRLAKDFSPLPLEGFSP
;
A
#
# COMPACT_ATOMS: atom_id res chain seq x y z
N MET A 1 20.75 -34.75 15.44
CA MET A 1 19.34 -34.37 15.21
C MET A 1 18.81 -33.24 16.11
N ARG A 2 19.35 -33.02 17.33
CA ARG A 2 18.88 -31.94 18.24
C ARG A 2 19.24 -30.50 17.81
N GLY A 3 20.31 -30.29 17.04
CA GLY A 3 20.72 -28.94 16.59
C GLY A 3 19.89 -28.37 15.43
N LEU A 4 19.34 -29.23 14.56
CA LEU A 4 18.55 -28.80 13.40
C LEU A 4 17.17 -28.26 13.81
N ALA A 5 16.58 -28.84 14.85
CA ALA A 5 15.30 -28.41 15.40
C ALA A 5 15.38 -27.01 16.04
N LEU A 6 16.50 -26.68 16.71
CA LEU A 6 16.69 -25.35 17.30
C LEU A 6 16.87 -24.26 16.23
N LEU A 7 17.58 -24.57 15.15
CA LEU A 7 17.76 -23.64 14.02
C LEU A 7 16.46 -23.38 13.25
N LEU A 8 15.60 -24.39 13.10
CA LEU A 8 14.27 -24.24 12.49
C LEU A 8 13.32 -23.37 13.35
N LEU A 9 13.37 -23.50 14.68
CA LEU A 9 12.55 -22.70 15.59
C LEU A 9 13.01 -21.24 15.65
N LEU A 10 14.31 -20.97 15.56
CA LEU A 10 14.85 -19.60 15.51
C LEU A 10 14.52 -18.89 14.18
N GLY A 11 14.48 -19.61 13.05
CA GLY A 11 14.08 -19.06 11.76
C GLY A 11 12.59 -18.66 11.69
N LEU A 12 11.71 -19.46 12.30
CA LEU A 12 10.26 -19.18 12.37
C LEU A 12 9.94 -17.97 13.28
N ALA A 13 10.65 -17.82 14.39
CA ALA A 13 10.44 -16.71 15.32
C ALA A 13 10.81 -15.34 14.72
N TRP A 14 11.80 -15.29 13.83
CA TRP A 14 12.20 -14.04 13.16
C TRP A 14 11.25 -13.65 12.02
N ALA A 15 10.65 -14.63 11.34
CA ALA A 15 9.65 -14.38 10.32
C ALA A 15 8.37 -13.78 10.91
N GLN A 16 7.87 -14.34 12.01
CA GLN A 16 6.62 -13.92 12.64
C GLN A 16 6.70 -12.50 13.24
N GLY A 17 7.85 -12.13 13.84
CA GLY A 17 8.05 -10.78 14.37
C GLY A 17 8.17 -9.69 13.30
N GLY A 18 8.65 -10.03 12.10
CA GLY A 18 8.76 -9.09 10.98
C GLY A 18 7.39 -8.74 10.38
N GLU A 19 6.51 -9.73 10.24
CA GLU A 19 5.17 -9.55 9.68
C GLU A 19 4.28 -8.65 10.56
N GLU A 20 4.29 -8.86 11.88
CA GLU A 20 3.53 -8.04 12.81
C GLU A 20 3.99 -6.58 12.80
N ARG A 21 5.30 -6.34 12.79
CA ARG A 21 5.88 -5.00 12.68
C ARG A 21 5.55 -4.34 11.34
N ALA A 22 5.62 -5.10 10.24
CA ALA A 22 5.24 -4.61 8.93
C ALA A 22 3.75 -4.23 8.89
N LEU A 23 2.87 -5.06 9.46
CA LEU A 23 1.44 -4.78 9.52
C LEU A 23 1.15 -3.51 10.34
N ALA A 24 1.74 -3.40 11.53
CA ALA A 24 1.61 -2.22 12.39
C ALA A 24 2.07 -0.96 11.66
N ARG A 25 3.22 -1.02 10.98
CA ARG A 25 3.74 0.10 10.20
C ARG A 25 2.83 0.46 9.02
N CYS A 26 2.26 -0.53 8.32
CA CYS A 26 1.29 -0.28 7.27
C CYS A 26 0.04 0.44 7.80
N VAL A 27 -0.45 0.09 9.00
CA VAL A 27 -1.58 0.78 9.63
C VAL A 27 -1.27 2.26 9.85
N GLU A 28 -0.07 2.57 10.36
CA GLU A 28 0.38 3.95 10.54
C GLU A 28 0.40 4.72 9.22
N VAL A 29 0.98 4.11 8.18
CA VAL A 29 1.09 4.74 6.87
C VAL A 29 -0.29 5.01 6.27
N VAL A 30 -1.20 4.02 6.28
CA VAL A 30 -2.57 4.17 5.75
C VAL A 30 -3.33 5.29 6.45
N ARG A 31 -3.17 5.46 7.77
CA ARG A 31 -3.79 6.55 8.53
C ARG A 31 -3.28 7.94 8.16
N THR A 32 -2.10 8.02 7.54
CA THR A 32 -1.48 9.28 7.09
C THR A 32 -1.65 9.55 5.61
N LEU A 33 -2.32 8.66 4.85
CA LEU A 33 -2.52 8.86 3.42
C LEU A 33 -3.42 10.07 3.16
N GLU A 34 -2.96 10.90 2.24
CA GLU A 34 -3.67 12.08 1.76
C GLU A 34 -3.63 12.14 0.23
N VAL A 35 -4.48 12.98 -0.36
CA VAL A 35 -4.52 13.19 -1.81
C VAL A 35 -3.34 14.03 -2.27
N GLN A 36 -2.38 13.42 -2.95
CA GLN A 36 -1.25 14.14 -3.55
C GLN A 36 -1.60 14.74 -4.90
N ALA A 37 -2.34 14.02 -5.73
CA ALA A 37 -2.71 14.46 -7.06
C ALA A 37 -3.92 13.68 -7.57
N LEU A 38 -4.63 14.28 -8.52
CA LEU A 38 -5.73 13.66 -9.24
C LEU A 38 -5.45 13.75 -10.74
N TYR A 39 -5.79 12.71 -11.48
CA TYR A 39 -5.64 12.69 -12.94
C TYR A 39 -6.94 12.24 -13.59
N ARG A 40 -7.21 12.71 -14.82
CA ARG A 40 -8.28 12.20 -15.67
C ARG A 40 -7.69 11.45 -16.85
N GLU A 41 -8.02 10.17 -16.94
CA GLU A 41 -7.56 9.24 -17.98
C GLU A 41 -8.75 8.39 -18.43
N ASP A 42 -9.04 8.39 -19.73
CA ASP A 42 -10.11 7.59 -20.35
C ASP A 42 -11.46 7.63 -19.61
N GLY A 43 -11.84 8.82 -19.14
CA GLY A 43 -13.11 9.05 -18.41
C GLY A 43 -13.07 8.68 -16.93
N VAL A 44 -12.00 8.03 -16.45
CA VAL A 44 -11.77 7.65 -15.05
C VAL A 44 -10.95 8.72 -14.33
N VAL A 45 -11.20 8.88 -13.02
CA VAL A 45 -10.36 9.72 -12.16
C VAL A 45 -9.37 8.84 -11.43
N LEU A 46 -8.08 9.05 -11.64
CA LEU A 46 -7.02 8.42 -10.87
C LEU A 46 -6.66 9.28 -9.66
N VAL A 47 -6.42 8.64 -8.52
CA VAL A 47 -6.11 9.29 -7.26
C VAL A 47 -4.76 8.80 -6.78
N LEU A 48 -3.80 9.72 -6.76
CA LEU A 48 -2.48 9.48 -6.21
C LEU A 48 -2.48 9.82 -4.72
N LEU A 49 -2.14 8.84 -3.90
CA LEU A 49 -2.16 8.91 -2.44
C LEU A 49 -0.76 8.77 -1.86
N GLY A 50 -0.48 9.58 -0.86
CA GLY A 50 0.81 9.65 -0.19
C GLY A 50 0.94 10.94 0.59
N ARG A 51 1.88 11.02 1.52
CA ARG A 51 2.16 12.27 2.24
C ARG A 51 3.34 12.99 1.61
N GLU A 52 4.53 12.44 1.77
CA GLU A 52 5.77 12.99 1.19
C GLU A 52 6.05 12.46 -0.21
N ARG A 53 5.65 11.22 -0.48
CA ARG A 53 5.95 10.48 -1.71
C ARG A 53 4.73 9.67 -2.13
N PRO A 54 4.55 9.37 -3.42
CA PRO A 54 3.42 8.59 -3.90
C PRO A 54 3.52 7.14 -3.41
N LEU A 55 2.50 6.64 -2.72
CA LEU A 55 2.49 5.31 -2.11
C LEU A 55 1.38 4.40 -2.65
N LEU A 56 0.28 4.98 -3.12
CA LEU A 56 -0.85 4.24 -3.63
C LEU A 56 -1.53 5.02 -4.77
N LEU A 57 -1.95 4.30 -5.81
CA LEU A 57 -2.71 4.82 -6.92
C LEU A 57 -3.98 3.99 -7.06
N VAL A 58 -5.13 4.66 -7.07
CA VAL A 58 -6.43 4.01 -7.27
C VAL A 58 -7.21 4.72 -8.36
N ALA A 59 -8.00 3.96 -9.12
CA ALA A 59 -8.99 4.49 -10.04
C ALA A 59 -10.31 4.73 -9.30
N LEU A 60 -11.07 5.75 -9.68
CA LEU A 60 -12.43 5.99 -9.22
C LEU A 60 -13.44 5.68 -10.30
N GLU A 61 -14.15 4.58 -10.12
CA GLU A 61 -15.26 4.16 -10.97
C GLU A 61 -16.57 4.36 -10.19
N GLY A 62 -17.44 5.26 -10.67
CA GLY A 62 -18.68 5.59 -9.95
C GLY A 62 -18.45 6.07 -8.51
N GLY A 63 -17.30 6.70 -8.23
CA GLY A 63 -16.91 7.15 -6.90
C GLY A 63 -16.33 6.06 -5.98
N ARG A 64 -16.14 4.83 -6.47
CA ARG A 64 -15.54 3.72 -5.72
C ARG A 64 -14.07 3.54 -6.12
N PRO A 65 -13.14 3.40 -5.16
CA PRO A 65 -11.76 3.07 -5.47
C PRO A 65 -11.66 1.66 -6.03
N MET A 66 -10.90 1.54 -7.11
CA MET A 66 -10.59 0.31 -7.83
C MET A 66 -9.08 0.19 -8.01
N PRO A 67 -8.53 -1.05 -8.05
CA PRO A 67 -7.14 -1.25 -8.41
C PRO A 67 -6.80 -0.58 -9.75
N HIS A 68 -5.64 0.05 -9.82
CA HIS A 68 -5.09 0.59 -11.05
C HIS A 68 -3.61 0.22 -11.17
N ALA A 69 -3.18 -0.08 -12.40
CA ALA A 69 -1.83 -0.52 -12.69
C ALA A 69 -1.12 0.50 -13.58
N GLY A 70 0.15 0.75 -13.27
CA GLY A 70 0.99 1.69 -14.02
C GLY A 70 0.80 3.16 -13.59
N PRO A 71 1.65 4.06 -14.12
CA PRO A 71 1.59 5.48 -13.80
C PRO A 71 0.45 6.17 -14.58
N PRO A 72 -0.12 7.27 -14.05
CA PRO A 72 -1.12 8.07 -14.73
C PRO A 72 -0.51 8.73 -15.96
N ARG A 73 -1.24 8.70 -17.07
CA ARG A 73 -0.90 9.36 -18.34
C ARG A 73 -1.88 10.48 -18.69
N GLY A 74 -2.95 10.59 -17.90
CA GLY A 74 -3.99 11.58 -18.04
C GLY A 74 -3.62 13.01 -17.65
N ARG A 75 -4.59 13.91 -17.78
CA ARG A 75 -4.43 15.33 -17.41
C ARG A 75 -4.58 15.51 -15.90
N PRO A 76 -3.75 16.33 -15.24
CA PRO A 76 -3.91 16.63 -13.82
C PRO A 76 -5.23 17.38 -13.57
N LEU A 77 -5.81 17.15 -12.39
CA LEU A 77 -7.02 17.80 -11.90
C LEU A 77 -6.73 18.53 -10.59
N GLY A 78 -7.55 19.53 -10.27
CA GLY A 78 -7.51 20.21 -8.98
C GLY A 78 -7.80 19.24 -7.82
N LYS A 79 -7.04 19.37 -6.73
CA LYS A 79 -7.23 18.57 -5.51
C LYS A 79 -8.62 18.81 -4.93
N ARG A 80 -9.22 17.74 -4.39
CA ARG A 80 -10.48 17.81 -3.62
C ARG A 80 -10.49 16.74 -2.53
N PRO A 81 -11.25 16.93 -1.45
CA PRO A 81 -11.47 15.90 -0.45
C PRO A 81 -12.11 14.65 -1.07
N LEU A 82 -11.66 13.47 -0.67
CA LEU A 82 -12.20 12.19 -1.12
C LEU A 82 -12.65 11.36 0.10
N PRO A 83 -13.96 11.25 0.37
CA PRO A 83 -14.47 10.63 1.58
C PRO A 83 -14.02 9.17 1.80
N PHE A 84 -13.85 8.41 0.71
CA PHE A 84 -13.46 7.00 0.78
C PHE A 84 -12.13 6.77 1.49
N LEU A 85 -11.26 7.79 1.60
CA LEU A 85 -9.98 7.68 2.30
C LEU A 85 -10.15 7.23 3.75
N ARG A 86 -11.21 7.68 4.41
CA ARG A 86 -11.53 7.30 5.79
C ARG A 86 -12.06 5.86 5.91
N GLU A 87 -12.47 5.26 4.80
CA GLU A 87 -12.98 3.90 4.71
C GLU A 87 -11.89 2.90 4.29
N LEU A 88 -10.66 3.36 3.99
CA LEU A 88 -9.55 2.48 3.67
C LEU A 88 -9.09 1.72 4.91
N THR A 89 -8.94 0.41 4.75
CA THR A 89 -8.41 -0.50 5.78
C THR A 89 -7.33 -1.39 5.20
N LEU A 90 -6.80 -2.32 6.00
CA LEU A 90 -5.79 -3.28 5.58
C LEU A 90 -6.28 -4.71 5.77
N ALA A 91 -5.80 -5.62 4.92
CA ALA A 91 -5.86 -7.04 5.21
C ALA A 91 -5.10 -7.36 6.51
N ARG A 92 -5.52 -8.43 7.20
CA ARG A 92 -4.94 -8.85 8.50
C ARG A 92 -3.61 -9.60 8.37
N PHE A 93 -3.04 -9.64 7.18
CA PHE A 93 -1.79 -10.34 6.89
C PHE A 93 -0.94 -9.50 5.93
N VAL A 94 0.34 -9.83 5.87
CA VAL A 94 1.33 -9.18 5.02
C VAL A 94 2.00 -10.25 4.17
N ALA A 95 2.19 -9.97 2.88
CA ALA A 95 3.01 -10.82 2.03
C ALA A 95 4.49 -10.49 2.23
N VAL A 96 5.29 -11.49 2.58
CA VAL A 96 6.75 -11.34 2.74
C VAL A 96 7.43 -11.67 1.42
N GLY A 97 8.03 -10.68 0.77
CA GLY A 97 8.93 -10.86 -0.38
C GLY A 97 10.39 -10.84 0.05
N GLU A 98 11.32 -11.15 -0.86
CA GLU A 98 12.76 -11.12 -0.56
C GLU A 98 13.26 -9.72 -0.16
N LYS A 99 12.76 -8.68 -0.82
CA LYS A 99 13.23 -7.29 -0.65
C LYS A 99 12.25 -6.40 0.11
N GLU A 100 11.02 -6.85 0.30
CA GLU A 100 9.94 -5.99 0.78
C GLU A 100 8.82 -6.76 1.47
N TYR A 101 7.98 -6.01 2.17
CA TYR A 101 6.69 -6.43 2.68
C TYR A 101 5.58 -5.80 1.83
N ARG A 102 4.49 -6.53 1.62
CA ARG A 102 3.32 -6.08 0.85
C ARG A 102 2.07 -6.13 1.71
N CYS A 103 1.47 -4.96 1.91
CA CYS A 103 0.24 -4.79 2.66
C CYS A 103 -0.91 -4.49 1.70
N PHE A 104 -1.97 -5.27 1.76
CA PHE A 104 -3.13 -5.11 0.87
C PHE A 104 -4.10 -4.11 1.47
N ILE A 105 -4.34 -3.02 0.74
CA ILE A 105 -5.28 -1.98 1.12
C ILE A 105 -6.67 -2.39 0.66
N LEU A 106 -7.64 -2.29 1.57
CA LEU A 106 -9.02 -2.68 1.36
C LEU A 106 -9.92 -1.45 1.34
N TYR A 107 -10.94 -1.48 0.49
CA TYR A 107 -12.13 -0.64 0.60
C TYR A 107 -13.35 -1.55 0.64
N ARG A 108 -14.10 -1.49 1.74
CA ARG A 108 -15.30 -2.33 1.98
C ARG A 108 -15.03 -3.82 1.71
N GLY A 109 -13.88 -4.32 2.17
CA GLY A 109 -13.47 -5.72 2.05
C GLY A 109 -12.87 -6.13 0.70
N ARG A 110 -12.75 -5.23 -0.28
CA ARG A 110 -12.12 -5.50 -1.58
C ARG A 110 -10.74 -4.88 -1.64
N VAL A 111 -9.75 -5.61 -2.18
CA VAL A 111 -8.41 -5.06 -2.41
C VAL A 111 -8.48 -3.97 -3.47
N VAL A 112 -7.96 -2.78 -3.14
CA VAL A 112 -7.88 -1.63 -4.05
C VAL A 112 -6.44 -1.21 -4.35
N GLY A 113 -5.47 -1.78 -3.64
CA GLY A 113 -4.06 -1.62 -3.98
C GLY A 113 -3.13 -2.20 -2.94
N VAL A 114 -1.84 -1.95 -3.12
CA VAL A 114 -0.77 -2.54 -2.33
C VAL A 114 0.17 -1.45 -1.86
N LEU A 115 0.34 -1.35 -0.54
CA LEU A 115 1.42 -0.58 0.07
C LEU A 115 2.64 -1.48 0.21
N ARG A 116 3.81 -0.97 -0.19
CA ARG A 116 5.09 -1.67 -0.10
C ARG A 116 5.94 -1.04 1.00
N LEU A 117 6.55 -1.89 1.83
CA LEU A 117 7.57 -1.47 2.78
C LEU A 117 8.88 -2.19 2.48
N ALA A 118 10.02 -1.50 2.62
CA ALA A 118 11.32 -2.15 2.60
C ALA A 118 11.53 -3.03 3.86
N LYS A 119 12.64 -3.77 3.93
CA LYS A 119 12.94 -4.64 5.07
C LYS A 119 13.18 -3.90 6.39
N ASP A 120 13.49 -2.61 6.34
CA ASP A 120 13.57 -1.70 7.48
C ASP A 120 12.21 -1.06 7.84
N PHE A 121 11.12 -1.50 7.20
CA PHE A 121 9.75 -0.99 7.34
C PHE A 121 9.55 0.45 6.80
N SER A 122 10.50 1.00 6.05
CA SER A 122 10.30 2.28 5.37
C SER A 122 9.30 2.14 4.20
N PRO A 123 8.38 3.10 3.99
CA PRO A 123 7.44 3.06 2.86
C PRO A 123 8.17 3.22 1.53
N LEU A 124 7.95 2.27 0.62
CA LEU A 124 8.50 2.33 -0.73
C LEU A 124 7.55 3.14 -1.64
N PRO A 125 8.07 4.10 -2.43
CA PRO A 125 7.25 4.85 -3.36
C PRO A 125 6.74 3.97 -4.49
N LEU A 126 5.65 4.41 -5.15
CA LEU A 126 5.20 3.81 -6.40
C LEU A 126 6.27 3.97 -7.47
N GLU A 127 6.56 2.87 -8.16
CA GLU A 127 7.45 2.87 -9.31
C GLU A 127 6.79 3.62 -10.48
N GLY A 128 7.61 4.29 -11.31
CA GLY A 128 7.13 5.10 -12.42
C GLY A 128 6.68 6.51 -12.06
N PHE A 129 6.76 6.89 -10.78
CA PHE A 129 6.63 8.26 -10.30
C PHE A 129 7.99 8.76 -9.83
N SER A 130 8.81 9.27 -10.75
CA SER A 130 9.99 10.04 -10.36
C SER A 130 9.55 11.45 -9.91
N PRO A 131 10.21 12.07 -8.93
CA PRO A 131 10.01 13.48 -8.62
C PRO A 131 10.29 14.39 -9.83
#